data_AF-M1Z9V3-F1
#
_entry.id   AF-M1Z9V3-F1
#
_cell.length_a   1.000
_cell.length_b   1.000
_cell.length_c   1.000
_cell.angle_alpha   90.00
_cell.angle_beta   90.00
_cell.angle_gamma   90.00
#
_symmetry.space_group_name_H-M   'P 1'
#
loop_
_entity.id
_entity.type
_entity.pdbx_description
1 polymer ?
#
loop_
_entity_poly.entity_id
_entity_poly.type
_entity_poly.pdbx_seq_one_letter_code
_entity_poly.pdbx_strand_id
1 'polypeptide(L)'
;MNNKLDYEQIQTIQENTTRKLIKYINEFVKRDRILDSIEFYYPDFDEQKTRIAFNVWISIDYKTNYGKSFIEHMLEEKSSYLTSLEKEILIERNKSFISLFEIEKIEGYYVYIIDLLTRKRHTIWEPNISSILKPSDLIFGRIGRIIDYKGFIGNISFLPTTVKDLFIGEIFIDYNRIRFRFPELSIDKYLKRYSINVYRIYTECVYEVMDMDEDITNNLYDELDEFENYLQNYMSRLEIKRHVTNLINLFEYCLMEEELSLYDLDQLDIEHLLKAAIKDGFISTQREFSSYISTLKKYLGFLKNKNPVYRETYKKILEISKNRFLYIDNSKEIKSPFDINRNIVNGINNRLNEDAFDFIMDYEKFLLYIMSNPLEVTAKKKYIRRKHLLELNDIMEYGETINKKSPNQKDFPMLHLFYRFSLHNRLLKLRGNYLSVTKIGSNFLRLSDEEKYSLFLQYVWNQDFVPYNKKDSESDKLNPIRKNLLELLANLEERVWYNIHNLSSNTQASEFLLNIYKYLGMMGIFEYSHSPTLNISITSFGKLALNILSKKDKDHKCNGKIIYLNR
;
A
#
# COMPACT_ATOMS: atom_id res chain seq x y z
N MET A 1 -30.41 6.63 -35.84
CA MET A 1 -30.27 7.76 -34.89
C MET A 1 -30.29 7.16 -33.49
N ASN A 2 -29.13 6.88 -32.89
CA ASN A 2 -29.07 6.45 -31.49
C ASN A 2 -29.31 7.68 -30.62
N ASN A 3 -30.49 7.79 -30.02
CA ASN A 3 -30.71 8.74 -28.93
C ASN A 3 -29.76 8.35 -27.80
N LYS A 4 -28.68 9.13 -27.64
CA LYS A 4 -27.76 8.98 -26.52
C LYS A 4 -28.54 9.37 -25.26
N LEU A 5 -28.69 8.43 -24.33
CA LEU A 5 -29.40 8.68 -23.08
C LEU A 5 -28.67 9.77 -22.29
N ASP A 6 -29.41 10.70 -21.70
CA ASP A 6 -28.84 11.68 -20.78
C ASP A 6 -28.60 11.07 -19.38
N TYR A 7 -27.91 11.82 -18.51
CA TYR A 7 -27.54 11.33 -17.19
C TYR A 7 -28.75 11.00 -16.30
N GLU A 8 -29.80 11.82 -16.34
CA GLU A 8 -31.01 11.63 -15.52
C GLU A 8 -31.80 10.39 -15.98
N GLN A 9 -31.88 10.16 -17.29
CA GLN A 9 -32.46 8.96 -17.86
C GLN A 9 -31.71 7.71 -17.42
N ILE A 10 -30.36 7.75 -17.47
CA ILE A 10 -29.53 6.64 -17.02
C ILE A 10 -29.73 6.37 -15.52
N GLN A 11 -29.75 7.40 -14.68
CA GLN A 11 -30.02 7.27 -13.24
C GLN A 11 -31.40 6.66 -12.97
N THR A 12 -32.42 7.13 -13.68
CA THR A 12 -33.78 6.59 -13.56
C THR A 12 -33.85 5.09 -13.88
N ILE A 13 -33.13 4.64 -14.92
CA ILE A 13 -33.05 3.22 -15.27
C ILE A 13 -32.31 2.44 -14.17
N GLN A 14 -31.21 2.99 -13.63
CA GLN A 14 -30.49 2.36 -12.51
C GLN A 14 -31.35 2.21 -11.26
N GLU A 15 -32.07 3.24 -10.86
CA GLU A 15 -32.97 3.20 -9.69
C GLU A 15 -34.08 2.18 -9.88
N ASN A 16 -34.72 2.16 -11.06
CA ASN A 16 -35.75 1.17 -11.39
C ASN A 16 -35.20 -0.26 -11.38
N THR A 17 -34.01 -0.48 -11.95
CA THR A 17 -33.32 -1.78 -11.92
C THR A 17 -33.05 -2.22 -10.48
N THR A 18 -32.55 -1.30 -9.65
CA THR A 18 -32.28 -1.56 -8.23
C THR A 18 -33.56 -1.93 -7.49
N ARG A 19 -34.65 -1.19 -7.71
CA ARG A 19 -35.96 -1.46 -7.08
C ARG A 19 -36.49 -2.84 -7.46
N LYS A 20 -36.37 -3.24 -8.73
CA LYS A 20 -36.74 -4.60 -9.18
C LYS A 20 -35.89 -5.68 -8.52
N LEU A 21 -34.58 -5.47 -8.40
CA LEU A 21 -33.66 -6.40 -7.75
C LEU A 21 -33.97 -6.56 -6.26
N ILE A 22 -34.17 -5.47 -5.52
CA ILE A 22 -34.54 -5.52 -4.10
C ILE A 22 -35.89 -6.22 -3.91
N LYS A 23 -36.88 -5.96 -4.78
CA LYS A 23 -38.16 -6.68 -4.75
C LYS A 23 -37.95 -8.19 -4.95
N TYR A 24 -37.13 -8.57 -5.92
CA TYR A 24 -36.79 -9.98 -6.18
C TYR A 24 -36.12 -10.64 -4.98
N ILE A 25 -35.12 -9.97 -4.37
CA ILE A 25 -34.44 -10.47 -3.16
C ILE A 25 -35.45 -10.69 -2.03
N ASN A 26 -36.34 -9.73 -1.77
CA ASN A 26 -37.36 -9.87 -0.74
C ASN A 26 -38.34 -11.03 -1.00
N GLU A 27 -38.70 -11.28 -2.26
CA GLU A 27 -39.52 -12.43 -2.63
C GLU A 27 -38.78 -13.77 -2.47
N PHE A 28 -37.48 -13.79 -2.78
CA PHE A 28 -36.62 -14.95 -2.62
C PHE A 28 -36.42 -15.30 -1.13
N VAL A 29 -36.08 -14.31 -0.31
CA VAL A 29 -35.71 -14.47 1.11
C VAL A 29 -36.90 -14.86 1.98
N LYS A 30 -38.11 -14.40 1.67
CA LYS A 30 -39.34 -14.81 2.37
C LYS A 30 -39.55 -16.32 2.40
N ARG A 31 -38.89 -17.07 1.51
CA ARG A 31 -38.96 -18.53 1.45
C ARG A 31 -37.97 -19.23 2.38
N ASP A 32 -36.89 -18.57 2.82
CA ASP A 32 -35.73 -19.24 3.41
C ASP A 32 -35.25 -18.71 4.79
N ARG A 33 -35.67 -17.54 5.29
CA ARG A 33 -35.22 -16.95 6.60
C ARG A 33 -33.68 -16.88 6.83
N ILE A 34 -32.86 -17.12 5.80
CA ILE A 34 -31.39 -17.19 5.90
C ILE A 34 -30.74 -15.84 6.25
N LEU A 35 -31.42 -14.71 5.99
CA LEU A 35 -30.82 -13.38 6.17
C LEU A 35 -30.70 -12.94 7.63
N ASP A 36 -31.53 -13.49 8.52
CA ASP A 36 -31.54 -13.08 9.93
C ASP A 36 -30.29 -13.54 10.70
N SER A 37 -29.47 -14.43 10.11
CA SER A 37 -28.24 -14.95 10.70
C SER A 37 -26.95 -14.37 10.12
N ILE A 38 -27.03 -13.41 9.19
CA ILE A 38 -25.84 -12.82 8.56
C ILE A 38 -25.37 -11.62 9.38
N GLU A 39 -24.24 -11.76 10.06
CA GLU A 39 -23.55 -10.63 10.69
C GLU A 39 -22.87 -9.77 9.61
N PHE A 40 -23.32 -8.53 9.46
CA PHE A 40 -22.73 -7.55 8.54
C PHE A 40 -22.18 -6.38 9.33
N TYR A 41 -20.87 -6.19 9.25
CA TYR A 41 -20.13 -5.17 9.98
C TYR A 41 -19.98 -3.93 9.09
N TYR A 42 -20.59 -2.82 9.50
CA TYR A 42 -20.46 -1.50 8.90
C TYR A 42 -20.48 -0.45 10.02
N PRO A 43 -19.84 0.72 9.90
CA PRO A 43 -19.86 1.69 10.99
C PRO A 43 -21.29 2.15 11.30
N ASP A 44 -21.75 1.94 12.53
CA ASP A 44 -23.16 2.03 12.95
C ASP A 44 -23.60 3.45 13.32
N PHE A 45 -22.86 4.47 12.92
CA PHE A 45 -23.18 5.88 13.17
C PHE A 45 -24.44 6.35 12.47
N ASP A 46 -24.87 5.62 11.43
CA ASP A 46 -26.06 5.91 10.65
C ASP A 46 -26.69 4.59 10.18
N GLU A 47 -27.73 4.16 10.90
CA GLU A 47 -28.48 2.93 10.61
C GLU A 47 -28.98 2.88 9.16
N GLN A 48 -29.27 4.04 8.53
CA GLN A 48 -29.66 4.07 7.12
C GLN A 48 -28.48 3.73 6.21
N LYS A 49 -27.28 4.26 6.47
CA LYS A 49 -26.08 3.91 5.69
C LYS A 49 -25.68 2.45 5.87
N THR A 50 -25.72 1.92 7.08
CA THR A 50 -25.50 0.48 7.35
C THR A 50 -26.47 -0.37 6.54
N ARG A 51 -27.77 -0.04 6.54
CA ARG A 51 -28.78 -0.77 5.75
C ARG A 51 -28.56 -0.66 4.25
N ILE A 52 -28.13 0.51 3.75
CA ILE A 52 -27.82 0.66 2.32
C ILE A 52 -26.57 -0.15 1.93
N ALA A 53 -25.51 -0.09 2.74
CA ALA A 53 -24.29 -0.87 2.51
C ALA A 53 -24.58 -2.37 2.51
N PHE A 54 -25.38 -2.85 3.46
CA PHE A 54 -25.86 -4.24 3.51
C PHE A 54 -26.65 -4.61 2.26
N ASN A 55 -27.62 -3.78 1.84
CA ASN A 55 -28.44 -4.02 0.64
C ASN A 55 -27.59 -4.07 -0.65
N VAL A 56 -26.54 -3.26 -0.75
CA VAL A 56 -25.60 -3.31 -1.87
C VAL A 56 -24.78 -4.59 -1.83
N TRP A 57 -24.21 -4.94 -0.68
CA TRP A 57 -23.41 -6.14 -0.52
C TRP A 57 -24.22 -7.41 -0.80
N ILE A 58 -25.40 -7.56 -0.19
CA ILE A 58 -26.24 -8.73 -0.36
C ILE A 58 -26.70 -8.88 -1.82
N SER A 59 -27.04 -7.80 -2.48
CA SER A 59 -27.53 -7.87 -3.86
C SER A 59 -26.44 -8.26 -4.87
N ILE A 60 -25.19 -7.87 -4.62
CA ILE A 60 -24.09 -7.96 -5.60
C ILE A 60 -23.11 -9.10 -5.29
N ASP A 61 -22.81 -9.38 -4.02
CA ASP A 61 -21.71 -10.28 -3.63
C ASP A 61 -22.17 -11.55 -2.91
N TYR A 62 -23.26 -11.48 -2.16
CA TYR A 62 -23.74 -12.64 -1.42
C TYR A 62 -24.02 -13.81 -2.36
N LYS A 63 -23.47 -14.98 -2.02
CA LYS A 63 -23.71 -16.23 -2.74
C LYS A 63 -24.70 -17.06 -1.94
N THR A 64 -25.83 -17.35 -2.59
CA THR A 64 -26.84 -18.27 -2.07
C THR A 64 -26.30 -19.70 -1.96
N ASN A 65 -27.04 -20.60 -1.32
CA ASN A 65 -26.70 -22.03 -1.23
C ASN A 65 -26.53 -22.72 -2.60
N TYR A 66 -27.01 -22.08 -3.68
CA TYR A 66 -26.83 -22.53 -5.07
C TYR A 66 -25.52 -22.03 -5.72
N GLY A 67 -24.67 -21.32 -4.96
CA GLY A 67 -23.41 -20.75 -5.46
C GLY A 67 -23.56 -19.52 -6.36
N LYS A 68 -24.78 -18.97 -6.47
CA LYS A 68 -25.11 -17.81 -7.32
C LYS A 68 -25.48 -16.57 -6.52
N SER A 69 -25.20 -15.40 -7.07
CA SER A 69 -25.67 -14.10 -6.56
C SER A 69 -27.14 -13.88 -6.92
N PHE A 70 -27.80 -12.95 -6.23
CA PHE A 70 -29.19 -12.62 -6.55
C PHE A 70 -29.34 -12.01 -7.94
N ILE A 71 -28.32 -11.30 -8.42
CA ILE A 71 -28.29 -10.81 -9.81
C ILE A 71 -28.28 -11.99 -10.80
N GLU A 72 -27.44 -12.99 -10.56
CA GLU A 72 -27.36 -14.18 -11.42
C GLU A 72 -28.70 -14.93 -11.45
N HIS A 73 -29.32 -15.15 -10.29
CA HIS A 73 -30.65 -15.77 -10.21
C HIS A 73 -31.72 -14.95 -10.92
N MET A 74 -31.75 -13.64 -10.73
CA MET A 74 -32.75 -12.78 -11.38
C MET A 74 -32.58 -12.75 -12.91
N LEU A 75 -31.35 -12.74 -13.40
CA LEU A 75 -31.04 -12.78 -14.83
C LEU A 75 -31.46 -14.10 -15.49
N GLU A 76 -31.43 -15.21 -14.74
CA GLU A 76 -31.86 -16.52 -15.20
C GLU A 76 -33.38 -16.72 -15.09
N GLU A 77 -33.97 -16.47 -13.92
CA GLU A 77 -35.37 -16.78 -13.62
C GLU A 77 -36.36 -15.71 -14.10
N LYS A 78 -35.94 -14.45 -14.11
CA LYS A 78 -36.78 -13.28 -14.40
C LYS A 78 -36.29 -12.47 -15.59
N SER A 79 -35.49 -13.08 -16.46
CA SER A 79 -34.92 -12.43 -17.66
C SER A 79 -35.97 -11.74 -18.54
N SER A 80 -37.18 -12.31 -18.65
CA SER A 80 -38.27 -11.74 -19.46
C SER A 80 -38.88 -10.47 -18.88
N TYR A 81 -38.67 -10.17 -17.59
CA TYR A 81 -39.17 -8.99 -16.89
C TYR A 81 -38.19 -7.81 -16.90
N LEU A 82 -37.04 -7.99 -17.55
CA LEU A 82 -35.94 -7.04 -17.63
C LEU A 82 -35.77 -6.56 -19.07
N THR A 83 -35.63 -5.24 -19.25
CA THR A 83 -35.20 -4.67 -20.53
C THR A 83 -33.72 -4.98 -20.80
N SER A 84 -33.27 -4.78 -22.05
CA SER A 84 -31.85 -4.96 -22.40
C SER A 84 -30.91 -4.09 -21.56
N LEU A 85 -31.28 -2.83 -21.32
CA LEU A 85 -30.50 -1.90 -20.50
C LEU A 85 -30.47 -2.32 -19.03
N GLU A 86 -31.60 -2.80 -18.49
CA GLU A 86 -31.63 -3.32 -17.11
C GLU A 86 -30.74 -4.56 -16.95
N LYS A 87 -30.74 -5.47 -17.95
CA LYS A 87 -29.84 -6.63 -17.96
C LYS A 87 -28.37 -6.20 -17.99
N GLU A 88 -28.03 -5.24 -18.84
CA GLU A 88 -26.66 -4.69 -18.93
C GLU A 88 -26.21 -4.10 -17.59
N ILE A 89 -27.05 -3.27 -16.96
CA ILE A 89 -26.77 -2.70 -15.63
C ILE A 89 -26.53 -3.81 -14.60
N LEU A 90 -27.37 -4.84 -14.56
CA LEU A 90 -27.20 -5.96 -13.63
C LEU A 90 -25.90 -6.71 -13.88
N ILE A 91 -25.58 -7.02 -15.15
CA ILE A 91 -24.35 -7.73 -15.52
C ILE A 91 -23.11 -6.92 -15.10
N GLU A 92 -23.07 -5.62 -15.41
CA GLU A 92 -21.93 -4.76 -15.04
C GLU A 92 -21.82 -4.56 -13.53
N ARG A 93 -22.95 -4.45 -12.81
CA ARG A 93 -22.95 -4.45 -11.35
C ARG A 93 -22.40 -5.75 -10.77
N ASN A 94 -22.76 -6.91 -11.32
CA ASN A 94 -22.27 -8.20 -10.85
C ASN A 94 -20.75 -8.37 -11.04
N LYS A 95 -20.16 -7.69 -12.04
CA LYS A 95 -18.69 -7.66 -12.25
C LYS A 95 -17.95 -6.77 -11.26
N SER A 96 -18.63 -5.81 -10.64
CA SER A 96 -18.01 -4.89 -9.70
C SER A 96 -17.65 -5.55 -8.36
N PHE A 97 -16.61 -5.04 -7.72
CA PHE A 97 -16.17 -5.40 -6.38
C PHE A 97 -15.89 -4.12 -5.58
N ILE A 98 -15.94 -4.25 -4.25
CA ILE A 98 -15.64 -3.16 -3.31
C ILE A 98 -14.12 -2.96 -3.24
N SER A 99 -13.65 -1.72 -3.25
CA SER A 99 -12.24 -1.36 -3.10
C SER A 99 -12.08 0.01 -2.43
N LEU A 100 -10.83 0.41 -2.22
CA LEU A 100 -10.44 1.74 -1.77
C LEU A 100 -9.78 2.50 -2.92
N PHE A 101 -10.33 3.65 -3.25
CA PHE A 101 -9.85 4.51 -4.33
C PHE A 101 -9.28 5.81 -3.78
N GLU A 102 -8.17 6.28 -4.32
CA GLU A 102 -7.64 7.62 -4.06
C GLU A 102 -7.88 8.52 -5.26
N ILE A 103 -8.37 9.73 -5.01
CA ILE A 103 -8.59 10.72 -6.08
C ILE A 103 -7.26 11.36 -6.46
N GLU A 104 -6.79 11.12 -7.68
CA GLU A 104 -5.57 11.76 -8.20
C GLU A 104 -5.85 13.21 -8.64
N LYS A 105 -6.94 13.41 -9.40
CA LYS A 105 -7.34 14.74 -9.89
C LYS A 105 -8.81 14.77 -10.36
N ILE A 106 -9.35 15.97 -10.51
CA ILE A 106 -10.72 16.21 -10.96
C ILE A 106 -10.68 17.25 -12.08
N GLU A 107 -11.30 16.94 -13.23
CA GLU A 107 -11.43 17.83 -14.38
C GLU A 107 -12.90 17.91 -14.79
N GLY A 108 -13.61 18.94 -14.31
CA GLY A 108 -15.05 19.09 -14.52
C GLY A 108 -15.85 17.97 -13.85
N TYR A 109 -16.55 17.17 -14.66
CA TYR A 109 -17.31 15.99 -14.19
C TYR A 109 -16.49 14.69 -14.23
N TYR A 110 -15.25 14.72 -14.70
CA TYR A 110 -14.38 13.56 -14.74
C TYR A 110 -13.49 13.51 -13.50
N VAL A 111 -13.52 12.37 -12.82
CA VAL A 111 -12.69 12.09 -11.64
C VAL A 111 -11.69 11.02 -12.02
N TYR A 112 -10.41 11.31 -11.80
CA TYR A 112 -9.31 10.39 -12.03
C TYR A 112 -8.93 9.77 -10.69
N ILE A 113 -9.04 8.45 -10.60
CA ILE A 113 -8.83 7.70 -9.37
C ILE A 113 -7.84 6.57 -9.59
N ILE A 114 -7.11 6.23 -8.54
CA ILE A 114 -6.31 5.00 -8.47
C ILE A 114 -6.94 4.06 -7.45
N ASP A 115 -7.18 2.82 -7.86
CA ASP A 115 -7.53 1.74 -6.94
C ASP A 115 -6.28 1.37 -6.14
N LEU A 116 -6.31 1.55 -4.82
CA LEU A 116 -5.15 1.34 -3.96
C LEU A 116 -4.84 -0.13 -3.73
N LEU A 117 -5.82 -1.02 -3.93
CA LEU A 117 -5.68 -2.46 -3.71
C LEU A 117 -5.26 -3.17 -4.99
N THR A 118 -5.72 -2.69 -6.15
CA THR A 118 -5.37 -3.29 -7.47
C THR A 118 -4.34 -2.49 -8.25
N ARG A 119 -4.00 -1.27 -7.81
CA ARG A 119 -3.12 -0.29 -8.47
C ARG A 119 -3.58 0.15 -9.87
N LYS A 120 -4.81 -0.17 -10.25
CA LYS A 120 -5.38 0.21 -11.55
C LYS A 120 -5.89 1.65 -11.49
N ARG A 121 -5.54 2.44 -12.51
CA ARG A 121 -6.09 3.80 -12.69
C ARG A 121 -7.39 3.76 -13.47
N HIS A 122 -8.31 4.63 -13.09
CA HIS A 122 -9.62 4.74 -13.70
C HIS A 122 -10.02 6.20 -13.88
N THR A 123 -10.74 6.46 -14.97
CA THR A 123 -11.47 7.71 -15.16
C THR A 123 -12.94 7.39 -15.02
N ILE A 124 -13.63 8.08 -14.12
CA ILE A 124 -15.05 7.94 -13.89
C ILE A 124 -15.76 9.28 -14.15
N TRP A 125 -17.03 9.20 -14.53
CA TRP A 125 -17.87 10.37 -14.78
C TRP A 125 -18.89 10.50 -13.66
N GLU A 126 -18.75 11.56 -12.85
CA GLU A 126 -19.49 11.77 -11.61
C GLU A 126 -20.04 13.20 -11.48
N PRO A 127 -21.05 13.58 -12.29
CA PRO A 127 -21.60 14.94 -12.29
C PRO A 127 -22.13 15.43 -10.93
N ASN A 128 -22.69 14.51 -10.13
CA ASN A 128 -23.36 14.85 -8.88
C ASN A 128 -22.42 15.04 -7.69
N ILE A 129 -21.24 14.40 -7.71
CA ILE A 129 -20.33 14.40 -6.56
C ILE A 129 -18.97 15.01 -6.86
N SER A 130 -18.58 15.21 -8.14
CA SER A 130 -17.25 15.72 -8.50
C SER A 130 -16.93 17.09 -7.89
N SER A 131 -17.95 17.88 -7.57
CA SER A 131 -17.81 19.20 -6.90
C SER A 131 -17.49 19.10 -5.41
N ILE A 132 -17.77 17.95 -4.78
CA ILE A 132 -17.58 17.71 -3.35
C ILE A 132 -16.25 16.99 -3.09
N LEU A 133 -15.84 16.16 -4.04
CA LEU A 133 -14.60 15.40 -4.01
C LEU A 133 -13.36 16.31 -4.09
N LYS A 134 -12.27 15.87 -3.44
CA LYS A 134 -10.97 16.55 -3.48
C LYS A 134 -9.85 15.57 -3.84
N PRO A 135 -8.76 16.05 -4.47
CA PRO A 135 -7.55 15.25 -4.61
C PRO A 135 -7.08 14.72 -3.25
N SER A 136 -6.64 13.47 -3.23
CA SER A 136 -6.25 12.68 -2.05
C SER A 136 -7.39 12.18 -1.17
N ASP A 137 -8.66 12.49 -1.49
CA ASP A 137 -9.78 11.84 -0.80
C ASP A 137 -9.72 10.32 -1.03
N LEU A 138 -10.00 9.56 0.03
CA LEU A 138 -10.05 8.10 -0.01
C LEU A 138 -11.51 7.65 -0.01
N ILE A 139 -11.91 7.01 -1.10
CA ILE A 139 -13.26 6.55 -1.33
C ILE A 139 -13.30 5.03 -1.22
N PHE A 140 -13.97 4.53 -0.20
CA PHE A 140 -14.40 3.16 -0.10
C PHE A 140 -15.68 2.98 -0.91
N GLY A 141 -15.63 2.18 -1.98
CA GLY A 141 -16.76 2.08 -2.90
C GLY A 141 -16.54 1.07 -4.01
N ARG A 142 -17.44 1.10 -5.01
CA ARG A 142 -17.38 0.22 -6.19
C ARG A 142 -17.39 1.07 -7.43
N ILE A 143 -16.68 0.64 -8.47
CA ILE A 143 -16.78 1.26 -9.79
C ILE A 143 -17.20 0.22 -10.82
N GLY A 144 -17.90 0.66 -11.85
CA GLY A 144 -18.23 -0.18 -12.99
C GLY A 144 -18.85 0.61 -14.13
N ARG A 145 -19.14 -0.10 -15.22
CA ARG A 145 -19.75 0.51 -16.39
C ARG A 145 -21.25 0.67 -16.17
N ILE A 146 -21.74 1.86 -16.48
CA ILE A 146 -23.13 2.28 -16.41
C ILE A 146 -23.53 2.69 -17.82
N ILE A 147 -24.01 1.71 -18.61
CA ILE A 147 -24.39 1.88 -20.02
C ILE A 147 -23.22 2.49 -20.84
N ASP A 148 -23.17 3.81 -20.94
CA ASP A 148 -22.23 4.56 -21.78
C ASP A 148 -21.02 5.14 -21.03
N TYR A 149 -20.97 5.09 -19.69
CA TYR A 149 -19.87 5.65 -18.91
C TYR A 149 -19.41 4.74 -17.77
N LYS A 150 -18.30 5.07 -17.11
CA LYS A 150 -17.84 4.40 -15.89
C LYS A 150 -18.11 5.31 -14.70
N GLY A 151 -18.70 4.78 -13.64
CA GLY A 151 -19.06 5.55 -12.44
C GLY A 151 -19.02 4.69 -11.19
N PHE A 152 -19.30 5.30 -10.05
CA PHE A 152 -19.53 4.61 -8.80
C PHE A 152 -20.84 3.82 -8.85
N ILE A 153 -20.83 2.66 -8.19
CA ILE A 153 -21.98 1.77 -8.09
C ILE A 153 -22.41 1.69 -6.64
N GLY A 154 -23.65 2.12 -6.38
CA GLY A 154 -24.21 2.15 -5.03
C GLY A 154 -23.63 3.31 -4.22
N ASN A 155 -23.59 3.15 -2.90
CA ASN A 155 -23.04 4.17 -2.02
C ASN A 155 -21.52 4.14 -2.01
N ILE A 156 -20.96 5.32 -1.79
CA ILE A 156 -19.55 5.52 -1.46
C ILE A 156 -19.42 5.92 0.01
N SER A 157 -18.25 5.66 0.57
CA SER A 157 -17.90 6.01 1.94
C SER A 157 -16.51 6.60 1.94
N PHE A 158 -16.24 7.51 2.86
CA PHE A 158 -14.90 8.07 2.98
C PHE A 158 -14.11 7.27 4.02
N LEU A 159 -12.83 7.07 3.74
CA LEU A 159 -11.88 6.57 4.72
C LEU A 159 -10.98 7.73 5.16
N PRO A 160 -10.77 7.97 6.47
CA PRO A 160 -9.79 8.94 6.92
C PRO A 160 -8.40 8.61 6.39
N THR A 161 -7.64 9.62 5.99
CA THR A 161 -6.29 9.45 5.43
C THR A 161 -5.31 8.87 6.43
N THR A 162 -5.55 9.10 7.72
CA THR A 162 -4.77 8.57 8.86
C THR A 162 -4.76 7.03 8.91
N VAL A 163 -5.90 6.40 8.59
CA VAL A 163 -6.03 4.92 8.60
C VAL A 163 -5.87 4.30 7.22
N LYS A 164 -5.52 5.07 6.18
CA LYS A 164 -5.23 4.57 4.83
C LYS A 164 -4.29 3.37 4.86
N ASP A 165 -3.18 3.55 5.54
CA ASP A 165 -2.07 2.61 5.59
C ASP A 165 -2.42 1.36 6.40
N LEU A 166 -3.14 1.56 7.51
CA LEU A 166 -3.67 0.48 8.34
C LEU A 166 -4.66 -0.36 7.53
N PHE A 167 -5.67 0.26 6.93
CA PHE A 167 -6.67 -0.41 6.10
C PHE A 167 -6.03 -1.23 4.98
N ILE A 168 -5.12 -0.63 4.21
CA ILE A 168 -4.42 -1.33 3.12
C ILE A 168 -3.62 -2.52 3.69
N GLY A 169 -2.96 -2.32 4.84
CA GLY A 169 -2.21 -3.37 5.53
C GLY A 169 -3.09 -4.55 5.92
N GLU A 170 -4.19 -4.30 6.61
CA GLU A 170 -5.13 -5.33 7.07
C GLU A 170 -5.79 -6.08 5.90
N ILE A 171 -6.13 -5.37 4.82
CA ILE A 171 -6.64 -6.02 3.60
C ILE A 171 -5.61 -6.96 3.00
N PHE A 172 -4.34 -6.55 2.87
CA PHE A 172 -3.32 -7.43 2.32
C PHE A 172 -2.98 -8.59 3.26
N ILE A 173 -3.06 -8.39 4.57
CA ILE A 173 -2.91 -9.47 5.56
C ILE A 173 -4.04 -10.50 5.38
N ASP A 174 -5.30 -10.06 5.32
CA ASP A 174 -6.45 -10.95 5.14
C ASP A 174 -6.42 -11.66 3.77
N TYR A 175 -6.17 -10.91 2.70
CA TYR A 175 -6.00 -11.45 1.34
C TYR A 175 -4.93 -12.55 1.30
N ASN A 176 -3.74 -12.29 1.86
CA ASN A 176 -2.64 -13.25 1.83
C ASN A 176 -2.92 -14.47 2.72
N ARG A 177 -3.61 -14.30 3.85
CA ARG A 177 -4.07 -15.43 4.69
C ARG A 177 -5.04 -16.34 3.93
N ILE A 178 -5.94 -15.77 3.12
CA ILE A 178 -6.87 -16.56 2.31
C ILE A 178 -6.16 -17.19 1.12
N ARG A 179 -5.25 -16.46 0.47
CA ARG A 179 -4.45 -16.96 -0.65
C ARG A 179 -3.58 -18.16 -0.27
N PHE A 180 -3.17 -18.27 1.00
CA PHE A 180 -2.54 -19.49 1.54
C PHE A 180 -3.37 -20.76 1.30
N ARG A 181 -4.70 -20.68 1.32
CA ARG A 181 -5.61 -21.80 1.05
C ARG A 181 -6.02 -21.90 -0.43
N PHE A 182 -5.88 -20.80 -1.17
CA PHE A 182 -6.29 -20.68 -2.57
C PHE A 182 -5.21 -19.91 -3.36
N PRO A 183 -4.11 -20.57 -3.80
CA PRO A 183 -2.95 -19.89 -4.39
C PRO A 183 -3.28 -19.04 -5.62
N GLU A 184 -4.25 -19.49 -6.44
CA GLU A 184 -4.75 -18.84 -7.67
C GLU A 184 -5.71 -17.66 -7.43
N LEU A 185 -5.92 -17.27 -6.16
CA LEU A 185 -6.80 -16.17 -5.81
C LEU A 185 -6.11 -14.85 -6.13
N SER A 186 -6.57 -14.16 -7.18
CA SER A 186 -6.16 -12.78 -7.46
C SER A 186 -6.86 -11.79 -6.53
N ILE A 187 -6.27 -10.61 -6.34
CA ILE A 187 -6.84 -9.55 -5.50
C ILE A 187 -8.25 -9.15 -5.97
N ASP A 188 -8.49 -9.04 -7.28
CA ASP A 188 -9.82 -8.74 -7.83
C ASP A 188 -10.86 -9.80 -7.42
N LYS A 189 -10.48 -11.09 -7.46
CA LYS A 189 -11.35 -12.20 -7.04
C LYS A 189 -11.56 -12.21 -5.52
N TYR A 190 -10.54 -11.85 -4.75
CA TYR A 190 -10.65 -11.72 -3.29
C TYR A 190 -11.64 -10.62 -2.91
N LEU A 191 -11.47 -9.42 -3.46
CA LEU A 191 -12.36 -8.27 -3.21
C LEU A 191 -13.81 -8.55 -3.59
N LYS A 192 -14.03 -9.48 -4.54
CA LYS A 192 -15.37 -9.93 -4.93
C LYS A 192 -15.94 -11.03 -4.02
N ARG A 193 -15.16 -12.08 -3.75
CA ARG A 193 -15.63 -13.30 -3.06
C ARG A 193 -15.63 -13.17 -1.54
N TYR A 194 -14.72 -12.37 -1.00
CA TYR A 194 -14.52 -12.16 0.43
C TYR A 194 -14.80 -10.70 0.81
N SER A 195 -15.71 -10.04 0.08
CA SER A 195 -16.03 -8.62 0.29
C SER A 195 -16.54 -8.31 1.70
N ILE A 196 -17.14 -9.28 2.39
CA ILE A 196 -17.58 -9.12 3.79
C ILE A 196 -16.40 -8.86 4.74
N ASN A 197 -15.23 -9.48 4.49
CA ASN A 197 -14.00 -9.21 5.24
C ASN A 197 -13.51 -7.79 4.98
N VAL A 198 -13.65 -7.32 3.73
CA VAL A 198 -13.29 -5.96 3.34
C VAL A 198 -14.16 -4.93 4.09
N TYR A 199 -15.47 -5.17 4.18
CA TYR A 199 -16.38 -4.33 4.98
C TYR A 199 -16.05 -4.36 6.47
N ARG A 200 -15.74 -5.54 7.03
CA ARG A 200 -15.30 -5.68 8.43
C ARG A 200 -14.03 -4.86 8.70
N ILE A 201 -13.00 -5.02 7.86
CA ILE A 201 -11.72 -4.28 8.01
C ILE A 201 -11.93 -2.78 7.86
N TYR A 202 -12.76 -2.34 6.90
CA TYR A 202 -13.15 -0.93 6.77
C TYR A 202 -13.75 -0.41 8.08
N THR A 203 -14.67 -1.18 8.66
CA THR A 203 -15.39 -0.82 9.89
C THR A 203 -14.46 -0.74 11.08
N GLU A 204 -13.60 -1.74 11.26
CA GLU A 204 -12.57 -1.77 12.31
C GLU A 204 -11.62 -0.57 12.18
N CYS A 205 -11.17 -0.24 10.97
CA CYS A 205 -10.30 0.93 10.76
C CYS A 205 -11.00 2.25 11.06
N VAL A 206 -12.30 2.35 10.78
CA VAL A 206 -13.09 3.55 11.12
C VAL A 206 -13.29 3.64 12.63
N TYR A 207 -13.61 2.52 13.30
CA TYR A 207 -13.72 2.49 14.76
C TYR A 207 -12.37 2.72 15.44
N GLU A 208 -11.24 2.31 14.87
CA GLU A 208 -9.92 2.61 15.44
C GLU A 208 -9.60 4.12 15.43
N VAL A 209 -10.27 4.90 14.57
CA VAL A 209 -10.24 6.37 14.63
C VAL A 209 -11.19 6.91 15.70
N MET A 210 -12.24 6.16 16.05
CA MET A 210 -13.37 6.63 16.87
C MET A 210 -13.36 6.11 18.32
N ASP A 211 -12.72 4.97 18.58
CA ASP A 211 -12.48 4.36 19.90
C ASP A 211 -11.23 4.95 20.59
N MET A 212 -10.59 5.96 20.00
CA MET A 212 -9.55 6.76 20.64
C MET A 212 -10.21 7.87 21.49
N ASP A 213 -10.73 7.46 22.65
CA ASP A 213 -11.34 8.23 23.75
C ASP A 213 -12.52 9.18 23.40
N GLU A 214 -13.74 8.74 23.77
CA GLU A 214 -14.97 9.53 23.69
C GLU A 214 -14.88 10.89 24.43
N ASP A 215 -14.01 11.05 25.44
CA ASP A 215 -13.89 12.32 26.19
C ASP A 215 -13.01 13.37 25.48
N ILE A 216 -11.91 12.98 24.84
CA ILE A 216 -10.96 13.92 24.20
C ILE A 216 -11.53 14.41 22.86
N THR A 217 -12.21 13.54 22.12
CA THR A 217 -12.84 13.90 20.84
C THR A 217 -14.09 14.77 21.04
N ASN A 218 -14.87 14.56 22.11
CA ASN A 218 -15.98 15.46 22.48
C ASN A 218 -15.47 16.85 22.87
N ASN A 219 -14.40 16.94 23.66
CA ASN A 219 -13.76 18.21 23.99
C ASN A 219 -13.23 18.93 22.73
N LEU A 220 -12.68 18.20 21.75
CA LEU A 220 -12.25 18.77 20.48
C LEU A 220 -13.41 19.43 19.72
N TYR A 221 -14.57 18.77 19.62
CA TYR A 221 -15.71 19.34 18.90
C TYR A 221 -16.24 20.61 19.58
N ASP A 222 -16.32 20.62 20.91
CA ASP A 222 -16.70 21.81 21.67
C ASP A 222 -15.69 22.97 21.46
N GLU A 223 -14.40 22.68 21.49
CA GLU A 223 -13.32 23.66 21.25
C GLU A 223 -13.34 24.24 19.82
N LEU A 224 -13.64 23.39 18.83
CA LEU A 224 -13.74 23.78 17.43
C LEU A 224 -15.00 24.59 17.15
N ASP A 225 -16.15 24.22 17.71
CA ASP A 225 -17.40 24.95 17.59
C ASP A 225 -17.29 26.36 18.21
N GLU A 226 -16.62 26.46 19.35
CA GLU A 226 -16.36 27.73 20.02
C GLU A 226 -15.49 28.67 19.15
N PHE A 227 -14.47 28.12 18.50
CA PHE A 227 -13.62 28.86 17.58
C PHE A 227 -14.31 29.20 16.26
N GLU A 228 -15.09 28.27 15.69
CA GLU A 228 -15.89 28.51 14.49
C GLU A 228 -16.87 29.67 14.72
N ASN A 229 -17.59 29.67 15.83
CA ASN A 229 -18.48 30.77 16.23
C ASN A 229 -17.74 32.11 16.35
N TYR A 230 -16.52 32.11 16.89
CA TYR A 230 -15.68 33.30 16.90
C TYR A 230 -15.34 33.79 15.49
N LEU A 231 -14.99 32.90 14.56
CA LEU A 231 -14.58 33.26 13.21
C LEU A 231 -15.75 33.69 12.29
N GLN A 232 -16.98 33.24 12.54
CA GLN A 232 -18.17 33.60 11.75
C GLN A 232 -18.37 35.11 11.59
N ASN A 233 -17.92 35.91 12.57
CA ASN A 233 -18.02 37.37 12.53
C ASN A 233 -16.97 38.05 11.64
N TYR A 234 -15.95 37.31 11.16
CA TYR A 234 -14.76 37.90 10.53
C TYR A 234 -14.38 37.30 9.18
N MET A 235 -14.94 36.15 8.78
CA MET A 235 -14.56 35.49 7.52
C MET A 235 -15.63 34.56 6.95
N SER A 236 -15.43 34.16 5.69
CA SER A 236 -16.35 33.28 4.97
C SER A 236 -16.31 31.84 5.49
N ARG A 237 -17.43 31.11 5.36
CA ARG A 237 -17.54 29.68 5.73
C ARG A 237 -16.44 28.80 5.12
N LEU A 238 -15.98 29.13 3.91
CA LEU A 238 -14.89 28.41 3.25
C LEU A 238 -13.53 28.62 3.95
N GLU A 239 -13.27 29.84 4.43
CA GLU A 239 -12.06 30.18 5.18
C GLU A 239 -12.09 29.62 6.60
N ILE A 240 -13.26 29.62 7.24
CA ILE A 240 -13.49 28.98 8.55
C ILE A 240 -13.20 27.49 8.44
N LYS A 241 -13.78 26.79 7.46
CA LYS A 241 -13.55 25.37 7.23
C LYS A 241 -12.06 25.03 7.09
N ARG A 242 -11.28 25.86 6.39
CA ARG A 242 -9.83 25.67 6.29
C ARG A 242 -9.13 25.75 7.65
N HIS A 243 -9.53 26.69 8.50
CA HIS A 243 -8.95 26.83 9.84
C HIS A 243 -9.34 25.68 10.77
N VAL A 244 -10.61 25.26 10.74
CA VAL A 244 -11.11 24.10 11.49
C VAL A 244 -10.38 22.82 11.06
N THR A 245 -10.30 22.53 9.75
CA THR A 245 -9.56 21.37 9.23
C THR A 245 -8.09 21.39 9.64
N ASN A 246 -7.41 22.54 9.59
CA ASN A 246 -6.02 22.62 10.02
C ASN A 246 -5.83 22.35 11.53
N LEU A 247 -6.79 22.74 12.37
CA LEU A 247 -6.74 22.46 13.82
C LEU A 247 -7.00 20.98 14.11
N ILE A 248 -7.98 20.37 13.42
CA ILE A 248 -8.22 18.92 13.49
C ILE A 248 -6.94 18.16 13.11
N ASN A 249 -6.35 18.48 11.96
CA ASN A 249 -5.13 17.81 11.51
C ASN A 249 -3.96 17.98 12.50
N LEU A 250 -3.82 19.16 13.13
CA LEU A 250 -2.78 19.39 14.13
C LEU A 250 -3.05 18.62 15.42
N PHE A 251 -4.29 18.60 15.88
CA PHE A 251 -4.72 17.82 17.03
C PHE A 251 -4.40 16.34 16.83
N GLU A 252 -4.81 15.78 15.69
CA GLU A 252 -4.53 14.38 15.31
C GLU A 252 -3.02 14.09 15.23
N TYR A 253 -2.23 15.04 14.71
CA TYR A 253 -0.80 14.83 14.50
C TYR A 253 0.02 14.82 15.81
N CYS A 254 -0.33 15.65 16.79
CA CYS A 254 0.57 15.88 17.93
C CYS A 254 -0.07 16.04 19.30
N LEU A 255 -1.39 16.21 19.39
CA LEU A 255 -2.08 16.37 20.67
C LEU A 255 -2.74 15.06 21.10
N MET A 256 -3.24 14.31 20.13
CA MET A 256 -3.94 13.05 20.31
C MET A 256 -3.07 11.95 20.95
N GLU A 257 -1.80 11.80 20.54
CA GLU A 257 -0.88 10.79 21.13
C GLU A 257 -0.45 11.13 22.57
N GLU A 258 -0.58 12.39 22.97
CA GLU A 258 -0.12 12.90 24.28
C GLU A 258 -1.30 13.19 25.24
N GLU A 259 -2.53 12.79 24.88
CA GLU A 259 -3.77 13.06 25.64
C GLU A 259 -4.02 14.56 25.92
N LEU A 260 -3.62 15.43 24.99
CA LEU A 260 -3.75 16.89 25.09
C LEU A 260 -4.91 17.43 24.24
N SER A 261 -5.53 18.54 24.66
CA SER A 261 -6.56 19.27 23.90
C SER A 261 -5.97 20.48 23.15
N LEU A 262 -6.77 21.15 22.30
CA LEU A 262 -6.31 22.38 21.64
C LEU A 262 -6.09 23.52 22.65
N TYR A 263 -6.72 23.48 23.82
CA TYR A 263 -6.43 24.41 24.91
C TYR A 263 -5.05 24.16 25.55
N ASP A 264 -4.45 22.98 25.40
CA ASP A 264 -3.13 22.70 25.98
C ASP A 264 -1.95 23.18 25.11
N LEU A 265 -2.22 23.91 24.02
CA LEU A 265 -1.17 24.46 23.15
C LEU A 265 -0.19 25.41 23.86
N ASP A 266 -0.55 25.97 25.02
CA ASP A 266 0.36 26.76 25.85
C ASP A 266 1.45 25.92 26.54
N GLN A 267 1.17 24.63 26.76
CA GLN A 267 2.08 23.67 27.40
C GLN A 267 3.14 23.14 26.41
N LEU A 268 2.94 23.37 25.11
CA LEU A 268 3.79 22.83 24.04
C LEU A 268 4.80 23.83 23.49
N ASP A 269 5.95 23.28 23.07
CA ASP A 269 6.90 24.03 22.24
C ASP A 269 6.47 24.01 20.78
N ILE A 270 5.69 25.03 20.39
CA ILE A 270 5.17 25.21 19.03
C ILE A 270 6.27 25.23 17.96
N GLU A 271 7.48 25.70 18.27
CA GLU A 271 8.58 25.68 17.29
C GLU A 271 9.09 24.26 17.06
N HIS A 272 9.22 23.49 18.14
CA HIS A 272 9.61 22.08 18.05
C HIS A 272 8.56 21.25 17.32
N LEU A 273 7.28 21.44 17.66
CA LEU A 273 6.14 20.77 17.02
C LEU A 273 6.12 21.02 15.52
N LEU A 274 6.29 22.27 15.09
CA LEU A 274 6.30 22.61 13.67
C LEU A 274 7.53 22.05 12.93
N LYS A 275 8.69 21.96 13.60
CA LYS A 275 9.88 21.30 13.03
C LYS A 275 9.69 19.78 12.91
N ALA A 276 9.06 19.14 13.89
CA ALA A 276 8.71 17.73 13.85
C ALA A 276 7.72 17.45 12.70
N ALA A 277 6.66 18.26 12.61
CA ALA A 277 5.65 18.21 11.54
C ALA A 277 6.26 18.29 10.14
N ILE A 278 7.26 19.15 9.94
CA ILE A 278 7.98 19.24 8.66
C ILE A 278 8.86 18.00 8.44
N LYS A 279 9.60 17.57 9.47
CA LYS A 279 10.52 16.42 9.40
C LYS A 279 9.79 15.11 9.08
N ASP A 280 8.62 14.91 9.66
CA ASP A 280 7.81 13.70 9.49
C ASP A 280 6.97 13.73 8.20
N GLY A 281 7.01 14.85 7.47
CA GLY A 281 6.31 15.00 6.19
C GLY A 281 4.84 15.41 6.31
N PHE A 282 4.34 15.64 7.53
CA PHE A 282 2.98 16.15 7.78
C PHE A 282 2.79 17.56 7.19
N ILE A 283 3.82 18.41 7.26
CA ILE A 283 3.89 19.69 6.52
C ILE A 283 4.95 19.54 5.43
N SER A 284 4.51 19.39 4.19
CA SER A 284 5.39 19.05 3.08
C SER A 284 5.71 20.24 2.17
N THR A 285 4.89 21.30 2.21
CA THR A 285 5.04 22.48 1.34
C THR A 285 5.00 23.81 2.08
N GLN A 286 5.62 24.85 1.49
CA GLN A 286 5.57 26.22 2.01
C GLN A 286 4.13 26.75 2.12
N ARG A 287 3.24 26.31 1.22
CA ARG A 287 1.84 26.69 1.21
C ARG A 287 1.08 26.09 2.39
N GLU A 288 1.28 24.80 2.66
CA GLU A 288 0.72 24.12 3.83
C GLU A 288 1.22 24.75 5.12
N PHE A 289 2.52 24.96 5.24
CA PHE A 289 3.10 25.61 6.41
C PHE A 289 2.51 27.00 6.64
N SER A 290 2.39 27.80 5.59
CA SER A 290 1.75 29.12 5.68
C SER A 290 0.28 29.03 6.10
N SER A 291 -0.43 27.97 5.70
CA SER A 291 -1.81 27.68 6.11
C SER A 291 -1.90 27.34 7.60
N TYR A 292 -1.04 26.46 8.10
CA TYR A 292 -0.98 26.08 9.51
C TYR A 292 -0.55 27.24 10.40
N ILE A 293 0.48 28.00 10.02
CA ILE A 293 0.90 29.23 10.73
C ILE A 293 -0.24 30.24 10.81
N SER A 294 -0.97 30.45 9.70
CA SER A 294 -2.13 31.36 9.68
C SER A 294 -3.23 30.92 10.64
N THR A 295 -3.46 29.60 10.74
CA THR A 295 -4.46 29.00 11.62
C THR A 295 -4.05 29.14 13.08
N LEU A 296 -2.84 28.71 13.43
CA LEU A 296 -2.30 28.82 14.79
C LEU A 296 -2.28 30.27 15.28
N LYS A 297 -1.96 31.25 14.41
CA LYS A 297 -2.06 32.68 14.76
C LYS A 297 -3.48 33.09 15.12
N LYS A 298 -4.47 32.70 14.34
CA LYS A 298 -5.87 33.07 14.60
C LYS A 298 -6.39 32.38 15.87
N TYR A 299 -6.09 31.09 16.03
CA TYR A 299 -6.54 30.30 17.16
C TYR A 299 -5.87 30.73 18.47
N LEU A 300 -4.54 30.84 18.51
CA LEU A 300 -3.83 31.37 19.69
C LEU A 300 -4.18 32.84 19.97
N GLY A 301 -4.51 33.61 18.92
CA GLY A 301 -5.02 34.97 19.07
C GLY A 301 -6.37 35.02 19.78
N PHE A 302 -7.27 34.09 19.45
CA PHE A 302 -8.54 33.86 20.12
C PHE A 302 -8.35 33.39 21.57
N LEU A 303 -7.53 32.36 21.79
CA LEU A 303 -7.24 31.83 23.13
C LEU A 303 -6.60 32.87 24.06
N LYS A 304 -5.64 33.66 23.54
CA LYS A 304 -5.01 34.77 24.29
C LYS A 304 -6.01 35.81 24.78
N ASN A 305 -7.08 36.05 24.01
CA ASN A 305 -8.12 37.01 24.41
C ASN A 305 -9.03 36.44 25.51
N LYS A 306 -9.09 35.11 25.67
CA LYS A 306 -9.82 34.43 26.74
C LYS A 306 -8.99 34.23 28.00
N ASN A 307 -7.74 33.81 27.84
CA ASN A 307 -6.82 33.55 28.94
C ASN A 307 -5.42 34.13 28.63
N PRO A 308 -4.85 34.95 29.52
CA PRO A 308 -3.51 35.53 29.33
C PRO A 308 -2.37 34.50 29.21
N VAL A 309 -2.56 33.27 29.67
CA VAL A 309 -1.52 32.21 29.64
C VAL A 309 -0.97 31.98 28.22
N TYR A 310 -1.82 32.09 27.19
CA TYR A 310 -1.41 31.92 25.79
C TYR A 310 -0.57 33.07 25.20
N ARG A 311 -0.27 34.14 25.96
CA ARG A 311 0.46 35.32 25.42
C ARG A 311 1.84 34.97 24.88
N GLU A 312 2.58 34.12 25.59
CA GLU A 312 3.95 33.77 25.18
C GLU A 312 3.93 32.83 23.97
N THR A 313 3.05 31.83 23.96
CA THR A 313 2.82 30.94 22.80
C THR A 313 2.36 31.72 21.57
N TYR A 314 1.49 32.72 21.76
CA TYR A 314 1.08 33.63 20.69
C TYR A 314 2.23 34.50 20.15
N LYS A 315 3.15 34.97 21.01
CA LYS A 315 4.34 35.70 20.55
C LYS A 315 5.27 34.80 19.73
N LYS A 316 5.48 33.56 20.17
CA LYS A 316 6.30 32.58 19.46
C LYS A 316 5.77 32.30 18.05
N ILE A 317 4.47 32.07 17.89
CA ILE A 317 3.90 31.84 16.53
C ILE A 317 4.01 33.09 15.64
N LEU A 318 3.99 34.30 16.21
CA LEU A 318 4.23 35.53 15.45
C LEU A 318 5.68 35.64 14.98
N GLU A 319 6.64 35.20 15.77
CA GLU A 319 8.06 35.15 15.41
C GLU A 319 8.32 34.11 14.31
N ILE A 320 7.81 32.89 14.47
CA ILE A 320 7.88 31.84 13.44
C ILE A 320 7.24 32.32 12.14
N SER A 321 6.10 33.02 12.23
CA SER A 321 5.43 33.60 11.06
C SER A 321 6.27 34.62 10.31
N LYS A 322 7.13 35.38 10.97
CA LYS A 322 8.06 36.33 10.32
C LYS A 322 9.21 35.59 9.64
N ASN A 323 9.68 34.50 10.26
CA ASN A 323 10.81 33.71 9.81
C ASN A 323 10.42 32.47 8.98
N ARG A 324 9.17 32.38 8.52
CA ARG A 324 8.57 31.17 7.92
C ARG A 324 9.30 30.58 6.72
N PHE A 325 10.13 31.35 6.02
CA PHE A 325 10.92 30.88 4.88
C PHE A 325 12.12 30.03 5.30
N LEU A 326 12.63 30.21 6.53
CA LEU A 326 13.79 29.46 7.05
C LEU A 326 13.47 28.01 7.43
N TYR A 327 12.18 27.65 7.49
CA TYR A 327 11.72 26.34 7.98
C TYR A 327 11.56 25.29 6.87
N ILE A 328 11.31 25.72 5.62
CA ILE A 328 11.01 24.83 4.49
C ILE A 328 12.02 24.91 3.36
N ASP A 329 13.06 25.74 3.49
CA ASP A 329 14.16 25.88 2.51
C ASP A 329 15.06 24.62 2.37
N ASN A 330 14.59 23.46 2.85
CA ASN A 330 15.24 22.16 2.78
C ASN A 330 14.23 20.99 2.73
N SER A 331 13.07 21.14 2.07
CA SER A 331 12.14 20.01 1.81
C SER A 331 12.76 19.03 0.79
N LYS A 332 13.76 18.26 1.23
CA LYS A 332 14.11 16.97 0.63
C LYS A 332 12.85 16.12 0.67
N GLU A 333 12.40 15.68 -0.50
CA GLU A 333 11.37 14.66 -0.72
C GLU A 333 11.29 13.66 0.45
N ILE A 334 10.09 13.34 0.93
CA ILE A 334 9.89 12.24 1.88
C ILE A 334 10.43 10.97 1.21
N LYS A 335 11.66 10.61 1.56
CA LYS A 335 12.34 9.46 0.97
C LYS A 335 11.70 8.21 1.55
N SER A 336 11.21 7.35 0.66
CA SER A 336 10.91 5.94 0.99
C SER A 336 12.03 5.39 1.89
N PRO A 337 11.72 4.59 2.93
CA PRO A 337 12.75 3.91 3.72
C PRO A 337 13.57 2.92 2.87
N PHE A 338 13.13 2.66 1.64
CA PHE A 338 13.77 1.80 0.67
C PHE A 338 14.42 2.61 -0.46
N ASP A 339 15.71 2.37 -0.69
CA ASP A 339 16.45 2.88 -1.85
C ASP A 339 16.16 2.03 -3.09
N ILE A 340 14.96 2.20 -3.65
CA ILE A 340 14.48 1.42 -4.80
C ILE A 340 15.07 1.97 -6.10
N ASN A 341 15.76 1.12 -6.85
CA ASN A 341 16.24 1.48 -8.18
C ASN A 341 15.09 1.48 -9.21
N ARG A 342 14.53 2.68 -9.47
CA ARG A 342 13.43 2.88 -10.43
C ARG A 342 13.76 2.42 -11.86
N ASN A 343 15.03 2.43 -12.27
CA ASN A 343 15.40 1.94 -13.59
C ASN A 343 15.20 0.42 -13.71
N ILE A 344 15.51 -0.33 -12.65
CA ILE A 344 15.25 -1.77 -12.58
C ILE A 344 13.74 -2.00 -12.62
N VAL A 345 13.00 -1.37 -11.72
CA VAL A 345 11.54 -1.51 -11.61
C VAL A 345 10.86 -1.24 -12.96
N ASN A 346 11.14 -0.10 -13.57
CA ASN A 346 10.54 0.26 -14.87
C ASN A 346 10.98 -0.67 -16.00
N GLY A 347 12.22 -1.15 -15.97
CA GLY A 347 12.76 -2.03 -17.00
C GLY A 347 12.24 -3.47 -16.93
N ILE A 348 11.83 -3.94 -15.75
CA ILE A 348 11.29 -5.29 -15.52
C ILE A 348 9.76 -5.33 -15.31
N ASN A 349 9.09 -4.19 -15.35
CA ASN A 349 7.66 -4.05 -15.09
C ASN A 349 6.81 -5.07 -15.89
N ASN A 350 6.04 -5.91 -15.19
CA ASN A 350 5.26 -7.02 -15.75
C ASN A 350 6.08 -8.04 -16.58
N ARG A 351 7.38 -8.21 -16.29
CA ARG A 351 8.28 -9.13 -17.00
C ARG A 351 9.00 -10.11 -16.08
N LEU A 352 8.61 -10.20 -14.81
CA LEU A 352 9.10 -11.25 -13.91
C LEU A 352 8.77 -12.62 -14.52
N ASN A 353 9.73 -13.55 -14.50
CA ASN A 353 9.46 -14.95 -14.83
C ASN A 353 8.88 -15.69 -13.63
N GLU A 354 8.43 -16.93 -13.84
CA GLU A 354 7.81 -17.76 -12.80
C GLU A 354 8.72 -17.92 -11.58
N ASP A 355 9.99 -18.28 -11.78
CA ASP A 355 10.97 -18.41 -10.68
C ASP A 355 11.12 -17.10 -9.86
N ALA A 356 11.22 -15.94 -10.53
CA ALA A 356 11.33 -14.65 -9.83
C ALA A 356 10.05 -14.30 -9.07
N PHE A 357 8.89 -14.65 -9.61
CA PHE A 357 7.61 -14.47 -8.95
C PHE A 357 7.48 -15.36 -7.72
N ASP A 358 7.79 -16.65 -7.85
CA ASP A 358 7.77 -17.63 -6.77
C ASP A 358 8.74 -17.26 -5.66
N PHE A 359 9.93 -16.76 -6.01
CA PHE A 359 10.91 -16.25 -5.04
C PHE A 359 10.37 -15.08 -4.21
N ILE A 360 9.68 -14.13 -4.84
CA ILE A 360 9.07 -13.00 -4.12
C ILE A 360 7.93 -13.47 -3.24
N MET A 361 7.09 -14.36 -3.75
CA MET A 361 5.98 -14.95 -3.00
C MET A 361 6.49 -15.73 -1.77
N ASP A 362 7.54 -16.52 -1.90
CA ASP A 362 8.17 -17.23 -0.78
C ASP A 362 8.76 -16.27 0.26
N TYR A 363 9.29 -15.12 -0.18
CA TYR A 363 9.72 -14.10 0.76
C TYR A 363 8.56 -13.44 1.51
N GLU A 364 7.44 -13.19 0.84
CA GLU A 364 6.24 -12.68 1.50
C GLU A 364 5.70 -13.67 2.53
N LYS A 365 5.61 -14.96 2.17
CA LYS A 365 5.24 -16.03 3.10
C LYS A 365 6.16 -16.07 4.30
N PHE A 366 7.47 -15.93 4.09
CA PHE A 366 8.46 -15.87 5.16
C PHE A 366 8.20 -14.70 6.12
N LEU A 367 7.98 -13.49 5.61
CA LEU A 367 7.67 -12.33 6.46
C LEU A 367 6.35 -12.50 7.21
N LEU A 368 5.29 -12.94 6.53
CA LEU A 368 3.95 -13.12 7.12
C LEU A 368 3.93 -14.19 8.21
N TYR A 369 4.69 -15.28 8.05
CA TYR A 369 4.84 -16.30 9.06
C TYR A 369 5.45 -15.72 10.35
N ILE A 370 6.47 -14.85 10.23
CA ILE A 370 7.11 -14.17 11.37
C ILE A 370 6.21 -13.08 11.97
N MET A 371 5.39 -12.40 11.15
CA MET A 371 4.40 -11.43 11.65
C MET A 371 3.36 -12.09 12.53
N SER A 372 2.88 -13.27 12.12
CA SER A 372 1.84 -14.00 12.83
C SER A 372 2.37 -14.63 14.12
N ASN A 373 3.65 -15.02 14.17
CA ASN A 373 4.29 -15.61 15.33
C ASN A 373 5.76 -15.16 15.44
N PRO A 374 6.15 -14.40 16.48
CA PRO A 374 7.57 -14.10 16.72
C PRO A 374 8.39 -15.39 16.83
N LEU A 375 9.47 -15.50 16.06
CA LEU A 375 10.25 -16.75 16.00
C LEU A 375 11.35 -16.80 17.03
N GLU A 376 11.49 -17.95 17.67
CA GLU A 376 12.63 -18.20 18.53
C GLU A 376 13.92 -18.40 17.71
N VAL A 377 14.97 -17.74 18.17
CA VAL A 377 16.32 -17.91 17.65
C VAL A 377 17.21 -18.68 18.63
N THR A 378 18.30 -19.23 18.11
CA THR A 378 19.35 -19.89 18.88
C THR A 378 20.14 -18.86 19.69
N ALA A 379 20.48 -19.17 20.94
CA ALA A 379 21.13 -18.20 21.83
C ALA A 379 22.48 -17.68 21.30
N LYS A 380 23.30 -18.57 20.73
CA LYS A 380 24.69 -18.25 20.33
C LYS A 380 24.79 -17.58 18.96
N LYS A 381 24.14 -18.15 17.93
CA LYS A 381 24.23 -17.66 16.54
C LYS A 381 23.08 -16.77 16.13
N LYS A 382 22.03 -16.66 16.97
CA LYS A 382 20.78 -15.93 16.68
C LYS A 382 20.08 -16.39 15.40
N TYR A 383 20.34 -17.61 14.96
CA TYR A 383 19.66 -18.26 13.84
C TYR A 383 18.30 -18.79 14.23
N ILE A 384 17.37 -18.79 13.29
CA ILE A 384 16.03 -19.37 13.43
C ILE A 384 16.18 -20.84 13.86
N ARG A 385 15.41 -21.26 14.88
CA ARG A 385 15.46 -22.64 15.39
C ARG A 385 14.98 -23.63 14.32
N ARG A 386 15.52 -24.86 14.37
CA ARG A 386 15.25 -25.94 13.40
C ARG A 386 13.76 -26.19 13.16
N LYS A 387 12.95 -26.18 14.22
CA LYS A 387 11.50 -26.37 14.13
C LYS A 387 10.87 -25.40 13.12
N HIS A 388 11.11 -24.10 13.30
CA HIS A 388 10.59 -23.06 12.43
C HIS A 388 11.21 -23.08 11.03
N LEU A 389 12.46 -23.53 10.87
CA LEU A 389 13.07 -23.68 9.54
C LEU A 389 12.36 -24.76 8.71
N LEU A 390 11.99 -25.87 9.32
CA LEU A 390 11.24 -26.94 8.65
C LEU A 390 9.83 -26.46 8.28
N GLU A 391 9.12 -25.86 9.23
CA GLU A 391 7.76 -25.31 9.00
C GLU A 391 7.75 -24.23 7.91
N LEU A 392 8.75 -23.33 7.91
CA LEU A 392 8.92 -22.35 6.84
C LEU A 392 9.18 -23.03 5.51
N ASN A 393 10.09 -24.01 5.45
CA ASN A 393 10.43 -24.69 4.21
C ASN A 393 9.24 -25.44 3.59
N ASP A 394 8.37 -26.01 4.43
CA ASP A 394 7.18 -26.76 4.00
C ASP A 394 6.10 -25.88 3.34
N ILE A 395 6.11 -24.57 3.58
CA ILE A 395 5.15 -23.62 2.98
C ILE A 395 5.68 -22.88 1.75
N MET A 396 6.96 -23.07 1.40
CA MET A 396 7.58 -22.41 0.24
C MET A 396 7.27 -23.15 -1.06
N GLU A 397 7.16 -22.41 -2.17
CA GLU A 397 7.09 -23.00 -3.52
C GLU A 397 8.41 -23.68 -3.87
N TYR A 398 9.55 -23.02 -3.58
CA TYR A 398 10.90 -23.55 -3.84
C TYR A 398 11.42 -24.47 -2.73
N GLY A 399 10.53 -25.19 -2.02
CA GLY A 399 10.86 -25.99 -0.84
C GLY A 399 12.16 -26.80 -0.97
N GLU A 400 13.13 -26.53 -0.10
CA GLU A 400 14.47 -27.09 -0.22
C GLU A 400 14.52 -28.53 0.32
N THR A 401 15.07 -29.47 -0.44
CA THR A 401 15.28 -30.85 0.03
C THR A 401 16.55 -30.95 0.86
N ILE A 402 16.41 -31.28 2.15
CA ILE A 402 17.54 -31.35 3.08
C ILE A 402 17.86 -32.78 3.51
N ASN A 403 18.99 -33.30 3.02
CA ASN A 403 19.43 -34.69 3.31
C ASN A 403 20.12 -34.86 4.68
N LYS A 404 20.28 -33.79 5.45
CA LYS A 404 21.02 -33.79 6.71
C LYS A 404 20.11 -34.11 7.89
N LYS A 405 20.49 -35.06 8.75
CA LYS A 405 19.72 -35.47 9.94
C LYS A 405 19.44 -34.34 10.95
N SER A 406 20.26 -33.30 10.97
CA SER A 406 20.09 -32.16 11.87
C SER A 406 20.50 -30.87 11.16
N PRO A 407 19.60 -30.33 10.33
CA PRO A 407 19.90 -29.14 9.57
C PRO A 407 19.83 -27.89 10.45
N ASN A 408 20.68 -26.92 10.11
CA ASN A 408 20.69 -25.58 10.67
C ASN A 408 20.34 -24.57 9.57
N GLN A 409 20.16 -23.29 9.93
CA GLN A 409 19.71 -22.27 8.98
C GLN A 409 20.56 -22.17 7.70
N LYS A 410 21.88 -22.37 7.76
CA LYS A 410 22.73 -22.32 6.55
C LYS A 410 22.50 -23.50 5.60
N ASP A 411 21.93 -24.60 6.11
CA ASP A 411 21.55 -25.74 5.29
C ASP A 411 20.27 -25.42 4.48
N PHE A 412 19.55 -24.32 4.77
CA PHE A 412 18.43 -23.77 3.99
C PHE A 412 18.86 -22.43 3.32
N PRO A 413 19.63 -22.47 2.23
CA PRO A 413 20.09 -21.27 1.51
C PRO A 413 19.04 -20.17 1.32
N MET A 414 17.80 -20.50 0.91
CA MET A 414 16.78 -19.49 0.65
C MET A 414 16.33 -18.80 1.93
N LEU A 415 15.98 -19.58 2.97
CA LEU A 415 15.61 -19.02 4.27
C LEU A 415 16.77 -18.27 4.94
N HIS A 416 18.01 -18.69 4.67
CA HIS A 416 19.19 -17.97 5.12
C HIS A 416 19.34 -16.61 4.43
N LEU A 417 19.11 -16.55 3.12
CA LEU A 417 19.08 -15.32 2.34
C LEU A 417 18.01 -14.37 2.86
N PHE A 418 16.77 -14.85 3.01
CA PHE A 418 15.64 -14.06 3.51
C PHE A 418 15.94 -13.46 4.87
N TYR A 419 16.33 -14.27 5.84
CA TYR A 419 16.72 -13.79 7.17
C TYR A 419 17.78 -12.68 7.12
N ARG A 420 18.82 -12.85 6.31
CA ARG A 420 19.90 -11.87 6.19
C ARG A 420 19.46 -10.59 5.51
N PHE A 421 18.72 -10.70 4.41
CA PHE A 421 18.13 -9.57 3.69
C PHE A 421 17.23 -8.76 4.61
N SER A 422 16.36 -9.44 5.38
CA SER A 422 15.43 -8.78 6.27
C SER A 422 16.11 -8.05 7.42
N LEU A 423 17.18 -8.61 8.00
CA LEU A 423 17.94 -7.92 9.04
C LEU A 423 18.72 -6.73 8.49
N HIS A 424 19.35 -6.88 7.31
CA HIS A 424 20.10 -5.79 6.66
C HIS A 424 19.21 -4.58 6.37
N ASN A 425 18.02 -4.82 5.82
CA ASN A 425 17.05 -3.78 5.49
C ASN A 425 16.15 -3.38 6.68
N ARG A 426 16.47 -3.82 7.90
CA ARG A 426 15.71 -3.52 9.13
C ARG A 426 14.23 -3.91 9.07
N LEU A 427 13.88 -4.88 8.22
CA LEU A 427 12.53 -5.44 8.10
C LEU A 427 12.21 -6.33 9.31
N LEU A 428 13.23 -7.00 9.84
CA LEU A 428 13.17 -7.78 11.07
C LEU A 428 14.11 -7.17 12.11
N LYS A 429 13.78 -7.39 13.38
CA LYS A 429 14.64 -7.06 14.53
C LYS A 429 14.71 -8.22 15.50
N LEU A 430 15.87 -8.35 16.16
CA LEU A 430 16.07 -9.26 17.28
C LEU A 430 15.71 -8.54 18.58
N ARG A 431 14.77 -9.11 19.34
CA ARG A 431 14.46 -8.72 20.72
C ARG A 431 14.79 -9.90 21.63
N GLY A 432 15.96 -9.86 22.28
CA GLY A 432 16.45 -10.98 23.08
C GLY A 432 16.73 -12.24 22.24
N ASN A 433 15.91 -13.28 22.43
CA ASN A 433 15.96 -14.53 21.67
C ASN A 433 14.78 -14.68 20.69
N TYR A 434 14.07 -13.60 20.38
CA TYR A 434 12.97 -13.59 19.43
C TYR A 434 13.28 -12.71 18.23
N LEU A 435 12.86 -13.17 17.06
CA LEU A 435 12.87 -12.45 15.80
C LEU A 435 11.45 -11.95 15.53
N SER A 436 11.31 -10.65 15.31
CA SER A 436 10.00 -10.00 15.11
C SER A 436 10.07 -9.01 13.95
N VAL A 437 8.94 -8.80 13.28
CA VAL A 437 8.81 -7.82 12.20
C VAL A 437 8.82 -6.38 12.75
N THR A 438 9.41 -5.45 12.00
CA THR A 438 9.40 -4.02 12.32
C THR A 438 8.31 -3.30 11.53
N LYS A 439 8.02 -2.03 11.88
CA LYS A 439 7.13 -1.18 11.06
C LYS A 439 7.61 -1.09 9.58
N ILE A 440 8.92 -1.09 9.34
CA ILE A 440 9.51 -1.10 8.00
C ILE A 440 9.23 -2.44 7.30
N GLY A 441 9.26 -3.55 8.04
CA GLY A 441 8.89 -4.87 7.53
C GLY A 441 7.45 -4.93 7.01
N SER A 442 6.50 -4.33 7.71
CA SER A 442 5.12 -4.20 7.22
C SER A 442 5.02 -3.33 5.97
N ASN A 443 5.77 -2.22 5.91
CA ASN A 443 5.81 -1.36 4.72
C ASN A 443 6.40 -2.06 3.48
N PHE A 444 7.30 -3.02 3.67
CA PHE A 444 7.86 -3.80 2.56
C PHE A 444 6.78 -4.61 1.83
N LEU A 445 5.80 -5.17 2.55
CA LEU A 445 4.71 -5.94 1.94
C LEU A 445 3.84 -5.11 0.99
N ARG A 446 3.82 -3.78 1.15
CA ARG A 446 3.05 -2.85 0.31
C ARG A 446 3.71 -2.51 -1.03
N LEU A 447 4.99 -2.85 -1.20
CA LEU A 447 5.74 -2.64 -2.44
C LEU A 447 5.21 -3.54 -3.55
N SER A 448 5.36 -3.12 -4.82
CA SER A 448 5.10 -4.02 -5.95
C SER A 448 6.11 -5.17 -6.00
N ASP A 449 5.79 -6.25 -6.70
CA ASP A 449 6.69 -7.40 -6.83
C ASP A 449 8.02 -6.98 -7.49
N GLU A 450 7.99 -6.07 -8.45
CA GLU A 450 9.19 -5.51 -9.08
C GLU A 450 10.00 -4.61 -8.15
N GLU A 451 9.35 -3.84 -7.28
CA GLU A 451 10.03 -3.04 -6.26
C GLU A 451 10.73 -3.94 -5.24
N LYS A 452 10.05 -5.01 -4.78
CA LYS A 452 10.61 -6.03 -3.89
C LYS A 452 11.80 -6.74 -4.55
N TYR A 453 11.62 -7.14 -5.81
CA TYR A 453 12.65 -7.80 -6.61
C TYR A 453 13.88 -6.90 -6.82
N SER A 454 13.66 -5.62 -7.13
CA SER A 454 14.74 -4.64 -7.26
C SER A 454 15.60 -4.57 -6.00
N LEU A 455 14.97 -4.57 -4.82
CA LEU A 455 15.70 -4.53 -3.54
C LEU A 455 16.55 -5.78 -3.32
N PHE A 456 16.05 -6.97 -3.66
CA PHE A 456 16.84 -8.20 -3.60
C PHE A 456 18.00 -8.20 -4.59
N LEU A 457 17.76 -7.78 -5.83
CA LEU A 457 18.78 -7.70 -6.86
C LEU A 457 19.87 -6.69 -6.47
N GLN A 458 19.49 -5.55 -5.90
CA GLN A 458 20.45 -4.60 -5.33
C GLN A 458 21.21 -5.21 -4.16
N TYR A 459 20.53 -5.95 -3.27
CA TYR A 459 21.15 -6.55 -2.09
C TYR A 459 22.20 -7.60 -2.44
N VAL A 460 21.94 -8.51 -3.39
CA VAL A 460 22.89 -9.56 -3.78
C VAL A 460 24.21 -8.97 -4.34
N TRP A 461 24.13 -7.80 -4.97
CA TRP A 461 25.29 -7.08 -5.49
C TRP A 461 25.91 -6.08 -4.48
N ASN A 462 25.24 -5.81 -3.35
CA ASN A 462 25.72 -4.91 -2.31
C ASN A 462 26.93 -5.49 -1.57
N GLN A 463 27.92 -4.63 -1.25
CA GLN A 463 29.18 -4.94 -0.58
C GLN A 463 29.00 -5.88 0.62
N ASP A 464 27.94 -5.67 1.40
CA ASP A 464 27.61 -6.41 2.62
C ASP A 464 27.06 -7.84 2.40
N PHE A 465 26.82 -8.27 1.16
CA PHE A 465 26.16 -9.55 0.86
C PHE A 465 27.05 -10.78 1.09
N VAL A 466 28.33 -10.74 0.71
CA VAL A 466 29.27 -11.83 0.99
C VAL A 466 30.54 -11.18 1.52
N PRO A 467 30.81 -11.25 2.84
CA PRO A 467 32.11 -10.88 3.36
C PRO A 467 33.11 -11.95 2.91
N TYR A 468 33.82 -11.66 1.82
CA TYR A 468 34.99 -12.44 1.42
C TYR A 468 36.05 -12.29 2.52
N ASN A 469 36.75 -13.38 2.85
CA ASN A 469 37.67 -13.56 3.97
C ASN A 469 38.14 -12.27 4.68
N LYS A 470 37.76 -12.14 5.96
CA LYS A 470 38.14 -11.08 6.93
C LYS A 470 39.65 -10.88 7.16
N LYS A 471 40.53 -11.44 6.34
CA LYS A 471 41.98 -11.28 6.47
C LYS A 471 42.56 -10.12 5.68
N ASP A 472 41.86 -9.60 4.67
CA ASP A 472 42.34 -8.45 3.91
C ASP A 472 41.35 -7.29 4.03
N SER A 473 41.81 -6.22 4.69
CA SER A 473 41.12 -4.96 4.90
C SER A 473 41.03 -4.12 3.60
N GLU A 474 40.44 -4.67 2.55
CA GLU A 474 40.33 -3.99 1.25
C GLU A 474 38.89 -4.06 0.70
N SER A 475 37.96 -3.40 1.40
CA SER A 475 36.60 -3.16 0.90
C SER A 475 36.57 -2.47 -0.47
N ASP A 476 37.61 -1.71 -0.81
CA ASP A 476 37.68 -0.90 -2.02
C ASP A 476 38.01 -1.70 -3.29
N LYS A 477 38.63 -2.90 -3.18
CA LYS A 477 38.98 -3.75 -4.35
C LYS A 477 37.85 -4.65 -4.84
N LEU A 478 36.76 -4.79 -4.09
CA LEU A 478 35.63 -5.68 -4.44
C LEU A 478 34.63 -5.06 -5.42
N ASN A 479 34.48 -3.74 -5.43
CA ASN A 479 33.54 -3.06 -6.34
C ASN A 479 33.90 -3.25 -7.83
N PRO A 480 35.18 -3.11 -8.25
CA PRO A 480 35.58 -3.38 -9.64
C PRO A 480 35.31 -4.83 -10.07
N ILE A 481 35.53 -5.80 -9.17
CA ILE A 481 35.35 -7.23 -9.48
C ILE A 481 33.87 -7.54 -9.72
N ARG A 482 32.98 -7.03 -8.86
CA ARG A 482 31.53 -7.21 -9.01
C ARG A 482 30.97 -6.51 -10.23
N LYS A 483 31.49 -5.31 -10.53
CA LYS A 483 31.12 -4.57 -11.75
C LYS A 483 31.56 -5.33 -13.00
N ASN A 484 32.81 -5.77 -13.07
CA ASN A 484 33.33 -6.55 -14.21
C ASN A 484 32.57 -7.87 -14.38
N LEU A 485 32.25 -8.56 -13.27
CA LEU A 485 31.45 -9.77 -13.31
C LEU A 485 30.02 -9.46 -13.80
N LEU A 486 29.39 -8.40 -13.32
CA LEU A 486 28.06 -7.99 -13.77
C LEU A 486 28.05 -7.66 -15.27
N GLU A 487 29.05 -6.95 -15.77
CA GLU A 487 29.21 -6.67 -17.21
C GLU A 487 29.42 -7.96 -18.02
N LEU A 488 30.23 -8.90 -17.52
CA LEU A 488 30.43 -10.20 -18.14
C LEU A 488 29.12 -11.01 -18.21
N LEU A 489 28.39 -11.11 -17.09
CA LEU A 489 27.14 -11.86 -17.00
C LEU A 489 26.05 -11.22 -17.88
N ALA A 490 25.98 -9.89 -17.96
CA ALA A 490 25.02 -9.17 -18.80
C ALA A 490 25.23 -9.43 -20.31
N ASN A 491 26.46 -9.80 -20.71
CA ASN A 491 26.84 -10.10 -22.09
C ASN A 491 26.69 -11.57 -22.48
N LEU A 492 26.28 -12.46 -21.56
CA LEU A 492 26.07 -13.87 -21.89
C LEU A 492 24.95 -14.04 -22.93
N GLU A 493 25.10 -15.04 -23.79
CA GLU A 493 24.08 -15.41 -24.77
C GLU A 493 23.00 -16.25 -24.09
N GLU A 494 21.74 -15.98 -24.45
CA GLU A 494 20.61 -16.74 -23.92
C GLU A 494 20.67 -18.18 -24.41
N ARG A 495 20.25 -19.14 -23.57
CA ARG A 495 20.20 -20.58 -23.89
C ARG A 495 21.56 -21.22 -24.18
N VAL A 496 22.66 -20.53 -23.88
CA VAL A 496 24.02 -21.08 -23.94
C VAL A 496 24.46 -21.47 -22.53
N TRP A 497 24.96 -22.70 -22.40
CA TRP A 497 25.47 -23.24 -21.14
C TRP A 497 26.96 -22.91 -20.98
N TYR A 498 27.29 -22.17 -19.94
CA TYR A 498 28.66 -21.77 -19.61
C TYR A 498 29.16 -22.49 -18.37
N ASN A 499 30.36 -23.04 -18.43
CA ASN A 499 31.02 -23.58 -17.24
C ASN A 499 31.42 -22.44 -16.30
N ILE A 500 30.91 -22.47 -15.07
CA ILE A 500 31.07 -21.41 -14.08
C ILE A 500 32.55 -21.17 -13.72
N HIS A 501 33.38 -22.20 -13.78
CA HIS A 501 34.81 -22.12 -13.46
C HIS A 501 35.60 -21.45 -14.58
N ASN A 502 35.07 -21.42 -15.81
CA ASN A 502 35.75 -20.88 -16.99
C ASN A 502 35.21 -19.51 -17.41
N LEU A 503 34.17 -19.00 -16.72
CA LEU A 503 33.51 -17.74 -17.05
C LEU A 503 34.36 -16.50 -16.78
N SER A 504 35.30 -16.56 -15.83
CA SER A 504 36.25 -15.48 -15.58
C SER A 504 37.66 -16.02 -15.35
N SER A 505 38.64 -15.35 -15.96
CA SER A 505 40.06 -15.57 -15.66
C SER A 505 40.48 -15.00 -14.30
N ASN A 506 39.62 -14.20 -13.65
CA ASN A 506 39.85 -13.68 -12.31
C ASN A 506 39.28 -14.65 -11.27
N THR A 507 40.17 -15.26 -10.47
CA THR A 507 39.82 -16.24 -9.44
C THR A 507 38.82 -15.71 -8.41
N GLN A 508 38.93 -14.44 -8.01
CA GLN A 508 38.03 -13.81 -7.04
C GLN A 508 36.62 -13.59 -7.63
N ALA A 509 36.51 -13.27 -8.92
CA ALA A 509 35.22 -13.16 -9.60
C ALA A 509 34.52 -14.51 -9.69
N SER A 510 35.27 -15.57 -10.01
CA SER A 510 34.79 -16.95 -10.08
C SER A 510 34.33 -17.46 -8.71
N GLU A 511 35.09 -17.20 -7.64
CA GLU A 511 34.69 -17.53 -6.27
C GLU A 511 33.45 -16.76 -5.81
N PHE A 512 33.33 -15.47 -6.15
CA PHE A 512 32.12 -14.72 -5.84
C PHE A 512 30.90 -15.28 -6.58
N LEU A 513 31.03 -15.60 -7.88
CA LEU A 513 29.97 -16.22 -8.66
C LEU A 513 29.54 -17.57 -8.07
N LEU A 514 30.49 -18.41 -7.66
CA LEU A 514 30.23 -19.68 -6.97
C LEU A 514 29.47 -19.50 -5.63
N ASN A 515 29.61 -18.36 -4.98
CA ASN A 515 28.88 -18.06 -3.74
C ASN A 515 27.45 -17.56 -3.98
N ILE A 516 27.15 -17.02 -5.16
CA ILE A 516 25.85 -16.39 -5.44
C ILE A 516 24.98 -17.13 -6.46
N TYR A 517 25.55 -18.02 -7.28
CA TYR A 517 24.83 -18.62 -8.41
C TYR A 517 23.52 -19.31 -8.01
N LYS A 518 23.46 -19.96 -6.84
CA LYS A 518 22.23 -20.59 -6.34
C LYS A 518 21.14 -19.56 -6.06
N TYR A 519 21.50 -18.43 -5.46
CA TYR A 519 20.55 -17.34 -5.23
C TYR A 519 20.08 -16.74 -6.55
N LEU A 520 20.98 -16.58 -7.51
CA LEU A 520 20.63 -16.11 -8.85
C LEU A 520 19.72 -17.10 -9.59
N GLY A 521 19.90 -18.40 -9.35
CA GLY A 521 18.99 -19.43 -9.82
C GLY A 521 17.60 -19.30 -9.20
N MET A 522 17.52 -19.20 -7.87
CA MET A 522 16.25 -18.98 -7.16
C MET A 522 15.54 -17.70 -7.61
N MET A 523 16.28 -16.65 -7.93
CA MET A 523 15.72 -15.38 -8.43
C MET A 523 15.35 -15.41 -9.92
N GLY A 524 15.44 -16.57 -10.60
CA GLY A 524 15.10 -16.69 -12.02
C GLY A 524 16.08 -16.03 -12.98
N ILE A 525 17.27 -15.62 -12.52
CA ILE A 525 18.32 -15.02 -13.37
C ILE A 525 19.03 -16.09 -14.20
N PHE A 526 19.29 -17.25 -13.60
CA PHE A 526 20.03 -18.34 -14.22
C PHE A 526 19.30 -19.67 -14.10
N GLU A 527 19.45 -20.52 -15.11
CA GLU A 527 19.33 -21.96 -14.95
C GLU A 527 20.71 -22.54 -14.65
N TYR A 528 20.81 -23.58 -13.83
CA TYR A 528 22.08 -24.24 -13.54
C TYR A 528 21.97 -25.77 -13.58
N SER A 529 23.05 -26.43 -14.02
CA SER A 529 23.16 -27.89 -14.08
C SER A 529 24.47 -28.33 -13.47
N HIS A 530 24.43 -29.46 -12.74
CA HIS A 530 25.60 -30.05 -12.09
C HIS A 530 26.31 -31.12 -12.93
N SER A 531 25.80 -31.49 -14.11
CA SER A 531 26.32 -32.58 -14.92
C SER A 531 26.77 -32.12 -16.31
N PRO A 532 27.99 -32.45 -16.79
CA PRO A 532 29.11 -33.13 -16.10
C PRO A 532 29.96 -32.21 -15.21
N THR A 533 29.76 -30.90 -15.29
CA THR A 533 30.38 -29.84 -14.48
C THR A 533 29.34 -28.78 -14.14
N LEU A 534 29.60 -27.93 -13.16
CA LEU A 534 28.69 -26.84 -12.81
C LEU A 534 28.60 -25.82 -13.96
N ASN A 535 27.48 -25.84 -14.67
CA ASN A 535 27.18 -24.96 -15.79
C ASN A 535 25.99 -24.05 -15.44
N ILE A 536 26.00 -22.83 -15.98
CA ILE A 536 24.90 -21.87 -15.88
C ILE A 536 24.45 -21.43 -17.27
N SER A 537 23.17 -21.13 -17.42
CA SER A 537 22.59 -20.52 -18.62
C SER A 537 21.78 -19.30 -18.20
N ILE A 538 21.92 -18.18 -18.91
CA ILE A 538 21.17 -16.97 -18.63
C ILE A 538 19.75 -17.05 -19.21
N THR A 539 18.76 -16.76 -18.37
CA THR A 539 17.37 -16.66 -18.81
C THR A 539 17.15 -15.34 -19.55
N SER A 540 16.11 -15.25 -20.39
CA SER A 540 15.77 -13.99 -21.06
C SER A 540 15.47 -12.87 -20.05
N PHE A 541 14.81 -13.21 -18.93
CA PHE A 541 14.58 -12.30 -17.82
C PHE A 541 15.88 -11.89 -17.12
N GLY A 542 16.75 -12.85 -16.81
CA GLY A 542 18.05 -12.61 -16.19
C GLY A 542 18.91 -11.68 -17.02
N LYS A 543 18.95 -11.88 -18.34
CA LYS A 543 19.67 -11.02 -19.27
C LYS A 543 19.12 -9.59 -19.26
N LEU A 544 17.81 -9.42 -19.26
CA LEU A 544 17.17 -8.10 -19.13
C LEU A 544 17.57 -7.43 -17.81
N ALA A 545 17.40 -8.10 -16.68
CA ALA A 545 17.64 -7.56 -15.35
C ALA A 545 19.12 -7.17 -15.14
N LEU A 546 20.06 -8.03 -15.54
CA LEU A 546 21.49 -7.76 -15.42
C LEU A 546 21.95 -6.63 -16.36
N ASN A 547 21.37 -6.52 -17.56
CA ASN A 547 21.65 -5.41 -18.48
C ASN A 547 21.17 -4.06 -17.95
N ILE A 548 20.04 -4.02 -17.25
CA ILE A 548 19.56 -2.78 -16.61
C ILE A 548 20.49 -2.43 -15.44
N LEU A 549 20.85 -3.42 -14.63
CA LEU A 549 21.72 -3.24 -13.48
C LEU A 549 23.13 -2.79 -13.89
N SER A 550 23.68 -3.29 -15.00
CA SER A 550 25.03 -2.97 -15.49
C SER A 550 25.16 -1.56 -16.09
N LYS A 551 24.07 -0.98 -16.61
CA LYS A 551 24.04 0.35 -17.25
C LYS A 551 24.12 1.52 -16.27
N LYS A 552 24.19 1.27 -14.96
CA LYS A 552 24.13 2.27 -13.88
C LYS A 552 25.17 3.40 -13.98
N ASP A 553 26.24 3.25 -14.77
CA ASP A 553 27.30 4.26 -14.91
C ASP A 553 27.27 5.14 -16.19
N LYS A 554 26.33 4.93 -17.13
CA LYS A 554 26.25 5.77 -18.34
C LYS A 554 25.21 6.90 -18.27
N ASP A 555 24.22 6.79 -17.39
CA ASP A 555 23.06 7.69 -17.41
C ASP A 555 23.19 8.96 -16.54
N HIS A 556 24.30 9.17 -15.83
CA HIS A 556 24.60 10.47 -15.23
C HIS A 556 24.93 11.58 -16.27
N LYS A 557 24.99 11.26 -17.57
CA LYS A 557 25.13 12.24 -18.66
C LYS A 557 23.82 12.61 -19.36
N CYS A 558 22.69 12.01 -18.99
CA CYS A 558 21.39 12.30 -19.57
C CYS A 558 20.37 12.75 -18.51
N ASN A 559 20.78 13.63 -17.58
CA ASN A 559 19.82 14.59 -17.04
C ASN A 559 19.35 15.45 -18.22
N GLY A 560 18.04 15.46 -18.44
CA GLY A 560 17.40 15.99 -19.63
C GLY A 560 18.03 17.30 -20.11
N LYS A 561 18.15 17.42 -21.43
CA LYS A 561 18.37 18.72 -22.08
C LYS A 561 17.43 19.72 -21.42
N ILE A 562 17.99 20.60 -20.61
CA ILE A 562 17.35 21.84 -20.19
C ILE A 562 17.09 22.58 -21.49
N ILE A 563 15.84 22.57 -21.94
CA ILE A 563 15.39 23.48 -22.98
C ILE A 563 15.31 24.85 -22.30
N TYR A 564 16.35 25.66 -22.47
CA TYR A 564 16.25 27.09 -22.22
C TYR A 564 15.31 27.66 -23.28
N LEU A 565 14.07 27.96 -22.89
CA LEU A 565 13.28 28.93 -23.64
C LEU A 565 13.88 30.30 -23.34
N ASN A 566 14.70 30.79 -24.27
CA ASN A 566 15.19 32.16 -24.24
C ASN A 566 14.01 33.12 -24.42
N ARG A 567 13.96 34.09 -23.49
CA ARG A 567 13.27 35.41 -23.49
C ARG A 567 12.10 35.64 -24.44
#